data_AF-A0A4D4LTJ8-F1
#
_entry.id   AF-A0A4D4LTJ8-F1
#
_cell.length_a   1.000
_cell.length_b   1.000
_cell.length_c   1.000
_cell.angle_alpha   90.00
_cell.angle_beta   90.00
_cell.angle_gamma   90.00
#
_symmetry.space_group_name_H-M   'P 1'
#
loop_
_entity.id
_entity.type
_entity.pdbx_description
1 polymer ?
#
loop_
_entity_poly.entity_id
_entity_poly.type
_entity_poly.pdbx_seq_one_letter_code
_entity_poly.pdbx_strand_id
1 'polypeptide(L)' 'MPVRYEAIDAALGLLADRAVALDASVHLPRIGCGLAGGTWSRVEPLITERLVRRGIPVTVYDHGD' A
#
# COMPACT_ATOMS: atom_id res chain seq x y z
N MET A 1 5.66 -16.93 -8.59
CA MET A 1 5.27 -15.78 -9.45
C MET A 1 5.85 -14.51 -8.87
N PRO A 2 6.40 -13.60 -9.69
CA PRO A 2 6.89 -12.31 -9.22
C PRO A 2 5.74 -11.41 -8.78
N VAL A 3 6.01 -10.53 -7.81
CA VAL A 3 5.12 -9.41 -7.47
C VAL A 3 4.93 -8.50 -8.67
N ARG A 4 3.68 -8.09 -8.95
CA ARG A 4 3.33 -7.11 -10.00
C ARG A 4 3.07 -5.75 -9.36
N TYR A 5 4.05 -4.86 -9.43
CA TYR A 5 3.98 -3.54 -8.78
C TYR A 5 2.93 -2.64 -9.41
N GLU A 6 2.69 -2.78 -10.71
CA GLU A 6 1.69 -2.03 -11.47
C GLU A 6 0.27 -2.38 -11.01
N ALA A 7 0.04 -3.65 -10.64
CA ALA A 7 -1.24 -4.09 -10.09
C ALA A 7 -1.44 -3.57 -8.66
N ILE A 8 -0.37 -3.49 -7.86
CA ILE A 8 -0.42 -2.89 -6.53
C ILE A 8 -0.72 -1.39 -6.64
N ASP A 9 -0.06 -0.69 -7.54
CA ASP A 9 -0.28 0.74 -7.77
C ASP A 9 -1.75 1.04 -8.16
N ALA A 10 -2.29 0.29 -9.12
CA ALA A 10 -3.68 0.41 -9.53
C ALA A 10 -4.65 0.13 -8.38
N ALA A 11 -4.38 -0.91 -7.57
CA ALA A 11 -5.21 -1.25 -6.42
C ALA A 11 -5.18 -0.16 -5.34
N LEU A 12 -4.01 0.42 -5.06
CA LEU A 12 -3.86 1.52 -4.12
C LEU A 12 -4.58 2.79 -4.60
N GLY A 13 -4.62 3.05 -5.90
CA GLY A 13 -5.41 4.14 -6.48
C GLY A 13 -6.91 3.99 -6.20
N LEU A 14 -7.46 2.81 -6.49
CA LEU A 14 -8.87 2.51 -6.21
C LEU A 14 -9.21 2.58 -4.71
N LEU A 15 -8.31 2.07 -3.87
CA LEU A 15 -8.45 2.15 -2.42
C LEU A 15 -8.48 3.61 -1.94
N ALA A 16 -7.59 4.45 -2.48
CA ALA A 16 -7.50 5.85 -2.11
C ALA A 16 -8.79 6.62 -2.42
N ASP A 17 -9.40 6.39 -3.59
CA ASP A 17 -10.67 7.02 -3.95
C ASP A 17 -11.78 6.66 -2.97
N ARG A 18 -11.81 5.40 -2.53
CA ARG A 18 -12.80 4.95 -1.55
C ARG A 18 -12.54 5.53 -0.17
N ALA A 19 -11.27 5.60 0.27
CA ALA A 19 -10.89 6.13 1.57
C ALA A 19 -11.23 7.62 1.69
N VAL A 20 -10.97 8.43 0.65
CA VAL A 20 -11.36 9.84 0.62
C VAL A 20 -12.88 10.00 0.70
N ALA A 21 -13.63 9.20 -0.06
CA ALA A 21 -15.09 9.26 -0.05
C ALA A 21 -15.72 8.88 1.30
N LEU A 22 -14.98 8.16 2.15
CA LEU A 22 -15.42 7.71 3.47
C LEU A 22 -14.83 8.53 4.63
N ASP A 23 -13.94 9.49 4.35
CA ASP A 23 -13.10 10.13 5.37
C ASP A 23 -12.40 9.12 6.29
N ALA A 24 -11.85 8.06 5.69
CA ALA A 24 -11.32 6.90 6.41
C ALA A 24 -9.79 6.87 6.44
N SER A 25 -9.22 6.29 7.49
CA SER A 25 -7.82 5.86 7.53
C SER A 25 -7.64 4.51 6.85
N VAL A 26 -6.40 4.22 6.44
CA VAL A 26 -6.01 2.94 5.84
C VAL A 26 -5.02 2.20 6.75
N HIS A 27 -5.30 0.92 6.98
CA HIS A 27 -4.47 0.05 7.81
C HIS A 27 -4.10 -1.19 6.99
N LEU A 28 -2.82 -1.52 6.92
CA LEU A 28 -2.32 -2.65 6.12
C LEU A 28 -1.13 -3.34 6.79
N PRO A 29 -0.90 -4.64 6.56
CA PRO A 29 0.37 -5.28 6.91
C PRO A 29 1.49 -4.77 6.00
N ARG A 30 2.75 -5.04 6.36
CA ARG A 30 3.89 -4.83 5.45
C ARG A 30 3.80 -5.78 4.25
N ILE A 31 3.16 -5.31 3.17
CA ILE A 31 2.95 -6.08 1.93
C ILE A 31 4.15 -6.01 1.00
N GLY A 32 4.23 -6.95 0.06
CA GLY A 32 5.33 -7.01 -0.91
C GLY A 32 6.66 -7.38 -0.29
N CYS A 33 6.64 -8.06 0.85
CA CYS A 33 7.78 -8.75 1.45
C CYS A 33 7.44 -10.25 1.51
N GLY A 34 8.30 -11.12 0.97
CA GLY A 34 8.14 -12.58 1.09
C GLY A 34 8.34 -13.37 -0.19
N LEU A 35 7.74 -14.57 -0.25
CA LEU A 35 7.97 -15.65 -1.23
C LEU A 35 7.86 -15.27 -2.71
N ALA A 36 7.18 -14.16 -3.02
CA ALA A 36 7.03 -13.64 -4.39
C ALA A 36 8.18 -12.71 -4.84
N GLY A 37 9.21 -12.51 -4.01
CA GLY A 37 10.39 -11.71 -4.35
C GLY A 37 10.15 -10.20 -4.39
N GLY A 38 9.09 -9.73 -3.73
CA GLY A 38 8.84 -8.31 -3.57
C GLY A 38 9.82 -7.66 -2.59
N THR A 39 10.09 -6.36 -2.76
CA THR A 39 10.82 -5.56 -1.78
C THR A 39 9.94 -4.43 -1.25
N TRP A 40 9.95 -4.23 0.06
CA TRP A 40 9.29 -3.09 0.70
C TRP A 40 9.69 -1.76 0.08
N SER A 41 10.97 -1.61 -0.28
CA SER A 41 11.53 -0.43 -0.93
C SER A 41 10.85 -0.04 -2.24
N ARG A 42 10.11 -0.95 -2.89
CA ARG A 42 9.30 -0.65 -4.08
C ARG A 42 7.83 -0.40 -3.76
N VAL A 43 7.32 -0.94 -2.65
CA VAL A 43 5.92 -0.78 -2.23
C VAL A 43 5.70 0.52 -1.46
N GLU A 44 6.60 0.87 -0.55
CA GLU A 44 6.50 2.07 0.28
C GLU A 44 6.32 3.37 -0.54
N PRO A 45 7.05 3.58 -1.66
CA PRO A 45 6.82 4.74 -2.51
C PRO A 45 5.41 4.76 -3.11
N LEU A 46 4.86 3.60 -3.50
CA LEU A 46 3.50 3.52 -4.06
C LEU A 46 2.44 3.87 -3.01
N ILE A 47 2.60 3.38 -1.77
CA ILE A 47 1.73 3.75 -0.65
C ILE A 47 1.80 5.26 -0.38
N THR A 48 3.02 5.79 -0.34
CA THR A 48 3.24 7.23 -0.13
C THR A 48 2.56 8.07 -1.22
N GLU A 49 2.74 7.69 -2.48
CA GLU A 49 2.20 8.42 -3.62
C GLU A 49 0.66 8.34 -3.69
N ARG A 50 0.09 7.15 -3.52
CA ARG A 50 -1.34 6.92 -3.73
C ARG A 50 -2.19 7.26 -2.51
N LEU A 51 -1.66 7.13 -1.30
CA LEU A 51 -2.42 7.33 -0.06
C LEU A 51 -1.95 8.56 0.72
N VAL A 52 -0.69 8.58 1.14
CA VAL A 52 -0.19 9.61 2.07
C VAL A 52 -0.23 11.00 1.45
N ARG A 53 0.19 11.15 0.18
CA ARG A 53 0.13 12.44 -0.54
C ARG A 53 -1.29 12.97 -0.74
N ARG A 54 -2.32 12.12 -0.61
CA ARG A 54 -3.73 12.52 -0.65
C ARG A 54 -4.29 12.87 0.74
N GLY A 55 -3.46 12.89 1.77
CA GLY A 55 -3.85 13.22 3.14
C GLY A 55 -4.51 12.05 3.89
N ILE A 56 -4.49 10.84 3.34
CA ILE A 56 -5.08 9.67 3.98
C ILE A 56 -4.13 9.19 5.09
N PRO A 57 -4.56 9.10 6.36
CA PRO A 57 -3.75 8.51 7.42
C PRO A 57 -3.52 7.02 7.15
N VAL A 58 -2.25 6.60 7.13
CA VAL A 58 -1.86 5.20 6.87
C VAL A 58 -1.11 4.64 8.07
N THR A 59 -1.50 3.45 8.52
CA THR A 59 -0.74 2.64 9.48
C THR A 59 -0.29 1.34 8.82
N VAL A 60 1.01 1.06 8.85
CA VAL A 60 1.58 -0.21 8.39
C VAL A 60 1.94 -1.07 9.60
N TYR A 61 1.38 -2.26 9.67
CA TYR A 61 1.73 -3.25 10.68
C TYR A 61 2.89 -4.11 10.20
N ASP A 62 3.96 -4.12 10.97
CA ASP A 62 5.10 -5.01 10.78
C ASP A 62 5.03 -6.10 11.85
N HIS A 63 4.37 -7.21 11.50
CA HIS A 63 4.38 -8.42 12.31
C HIS A 63 5.46 -9.33 11.74
N GLY A 64 6.70 -9.17 12.23
CA GLY A 64 7.77 -10.12 12.00
C GLY A 64 7.78 -11.19 13.09
N ASP A 65 7.88 -12.45 12.67
CA ASP A 65 8.68 -13.47 13.37
C ASP A 65 10.04 -13.58 12.65
#